data_AF-A0A8T1RPI9-F1
#
_entry.id   AF-A0A8T1RPI9-F1
#
_cell.length_a   1.000
_cell.length_b   1.000
_cell.length_c   1.000
_cell.angle_alpha   90.00
_cell.angle_beta   90.00
_cell.angle_gamma   90.00
#
_symmetry.space_group_name_H-M   'P 1'
#
loop_
_entity.id
_entity.type
_entity.pdbx_description
1 polymer ?
#
loop_
_entity_poly.entity_id
_entity_poly.type
_entity_poly.pdbx_seq_one_letter_code
_entity_poly.pdbx_strand_id
1 'polypeptide(L)'
;MPSEAGEYPLLVLLHGYLLRNSFYSQLIRHIASHGFIVVAPQLYCLTGLDASVDIKSAAETIKWLSGGGLLDVLPANVQPDLKKIGLAGHSRGGKAAFALALGKVETSALKLSALIGIDPVDGKKEGMQINPPVLTYSPHSFELGHMPVMVIGTGLGEVQSGILCACAPKGVNHEQFYKECQAPAFHFVAKDYGHLDMLDDETRGLLGTFTYCSCKNGKSREPMRRFVGGIVVAFMKAHLLGDDSDLMAVINGTETTPVDLTIEFDI
;
A
#
# COMPACT_ATOMS: atom_id res chain seq x y z
N MET A 1 0.15 -0.79 18.23
CA MET A 1 -0.11 0.66 18.31
C MET A 1 0.80 1.21 19.40
N PRO A 2 1.34 2.43 19.24
CA PRO A 2 2.10 3.08 20.29
C PRO A 2 1.28 3.15 21.59
N SER A 3 1.95 2.92 22.71
CA SER A 3 1.35 2.99 24.06
C SER A 3 2.09 3.95 24.99
N GLU A 4 3.29 4.36 24.59
CA GLU A 4 4.06 5.39 25.27
C GLU A 4 3.51 6.78 24.94
N ALA A 5 3.74 7.74 25.85
CA ALA A 5 3.30 9.11 25.63
C ALA A 5 4.10 9.74 24.50
N GLY A 6 3.43 10.37 23.54
CA GLY A 6 4.12 11.00 22.42
C GLY A 6 3.22 11.38 21.26
N GLU A 7 3.84 12.04 20.30
CA GLU A 7 3.23 12.38 19.01
C GLU A 7 3.77 11.41 17.94
N TYR A 8 2.89 10.79 17.16
CA TYR A 8 3.27 9.71 16.25
C TYR A 8 2.79 9.97 14.81
N PRO A 9 3.63 9.69 13.80
CA PRO A 9 3.20 9.70 12.40
C PRO A 9 2.15 8.62 12.13
N LEU A 10 1.39 8.82 11.05
CA LEU A 10 0.27 7.96 10.69
C LEU A 10 0.47 7.27 9.34
N LEU A 11 -0.03 6.05 9.25
CA LEU A 11 -0.22 5.35 7.99
C LEU A 11 -1.69 4.93 7.84
N VAL A 12 -2.32 5.34 6.75
CA VAL A 12 -3.60 4.76 6.32
C VAL A 12 -3.31 3.59 5.39
N LEU A 13 -3.78 2.38 5.70
CA LEU A 13 -3.56 1.18 4.88
C LEU A 13 -4.89 0.65 4.29
N LEU A 14 -5.00 0.70 2.96
CA LEU A 14 -6.17 0.29 2.21
C LEU A 14 -6.04 -1.16 1.72
N HIS A 15 -7.02 -2.01 2.02
CA HIS A 15 -7.01 -3.42 1.61
C HIS A 15 -7.38 -3.60 0.12
N GLY A 16 -7.03 -4.76 -0.44
CA GLY A 16 -7.35 -5.14 -1.83
C GLY A 16 -8.79 -5.58 -2.07
N TYR A 17 -9.11 -5.92 -3.33
CA TYR A 17 -10.44 -6.36 -3.76
C TYR A 17 -10.86 -7.68 -3.11
N LEU A 18 -12.08 -7.75 -2.59
CA LEU A 18 -12.65 -8.93 -1.87
C LEU A 18 -11.87 -9.34 -0.61
N LEU A 19 -10.98 -8.47 -0.12
CA LEU A 19 -10.20 -8.70 1.09
C LEU A 19 -10.80 -7.95 2.28
N ARG A 20 -10.32 -8.31 3.47
CA ARG A 20 -10.66 -7.66 4.73
C ARG A 20 -9.43 -6.96 5.28
N ASN A 21 -9.63 -5.84 5.96
CA ASN A 21 -8.56 -5.16 6.69
C ASN A 21 -7.84 -6.09 7.69
N SER A 22 -8.59 -6.99 8.34
CA SER A 22 -8.08 -7.99 9.29
C SER A 22 -7.12 -9.00 8.68
N PHE A 23 -7.08 -9.16 7.35
CA PHE A 23 -6.11 -10.04 6.69
C PHE A 23 -4.69 -9.46 6.63
N TYR A 24 -4.51 -8.22 7.09
CA TYR A 24 -3.23 -7.51 7.15
C TYR A 24 -2.77 -7.33 8.61
N SER A 25 -3.35 -8.04 9.58
CA SER A 25 -3.13 -7.75 11.00
C SER A 25 -1.67 -7.90 11.43
N GLN A 26 -0.93 -8.85 10.86
CA GLN A 26 0.49 -9.07 11.14
C GLN A 26 1.34 -7.96 10.52
N LEU A 27 1.01 -7.50 9.31
CA LEU A 27 1.67 -6.36 8.67
C LEU A 27 1.41 -5.06 9.44
N ILE A 28 0.16 -4.80 9.81
CA ILE A 28 -0.26 -3.64 10.61
C ILE A 28 0.47 -3.63 11.95
N ARG A 29 0.57 -4.79 12.62
CA ARG A 29 1.31 -4.92 13.89
C ARG A 29 2.81 -4.65 13.72
N HIS A 30 3.42 -5.14 12.66
CA HIS A 30 4.82 -4.86 12.34
C HIS A 30 5.04 -3.35 12.19
N ILE A 31 4.26 -2.66 11.36
CA ILE A 31 4.43 -1.22 11.16
C ILE A 31 4.18 -0.46 12.47
N ALA A 32 3.11 -0.82 13.19
CA ALA A 32 2.75 -0.14 14.44
C ALA A 32 3.75 -0.38 15.58
N SER A 33 4.56 -1.46 15.55
CA SER A 33 5.62 -1.69 16.54
C SER A 33 6.83 -0.78 16.35
N HIS A 34 6.89 -0.02 15.25
CA HIS A 34 7.98 0.92 14.95
C HIS A 34 7.59 2.38 15.17
N GLY A 35 6.58 2.64 16.01
CA GLY A 35 6.19 4.01 16.38
C GLY A 35 5.28 4.69 15.36
N PHE A 36 4.40 3.94 14.69
CA PHE A 36 3.39 4.49 13.79
C PHE A 36 1.99 4.18 14.29
N ILE A 37 1.07 5.14 14.16
CA ILE A 37 -0.36 4.88 14.25
C ILE A 37 -0.82 4.35 12.89
N VAL A 38 -1.42 3.16 12.85
CA VAL A 38 -1.90 2.57 11.60
C VAL A 38 -3.42 2.51 11.60
N VAL A 39 -4.04 3.14 10.61
CA VAL A 39 -5.47 3.18 10.40
C VAL A 39 -5.81 2.32 9.18
N ALA A 40 -6.51 1.21 9.40
CA ALA A 40 -6.86 0.26 8.35
C ALA A 40 -8.40 0.14 8.23
N PRO A 41 -9.06 1.04 7.48
CA PRO A 41 -10.51 0.98 7.34
C PRO A 41 -10.95 -0.27 6.58
N GLN A 42 -12.14 -0.78 6.89
CA GLN A 42 -12.82 -1.72 6.00
C GLN A 42 -13.58 -0.88 4.95
N LEU A 43 -13.10 -0.88 3.71
CA LEU A 43 -13.58 0.02 2.65
C LEU A 43 -15.00 -0.29 2.18
N TYR A 44 -15.47 -1.49 2.42
CA TYR A 44 -16.81 -1.93 2.03
C TYR A 44 -17.19 -3.22 2.76
N CYS A 45 -18.50 -3.45 2.88
CA CYS A 45 -19.05 -4.76 3.26
C CYS A 45 -19.27 -5.65 2.03
N LEU A 46 -19.78 -5.05 0.95
CA LEU A 46 -19.97 -5.67 -0.36
C LEU A 46 -19.39 -4.75 -1.43
N THR A 47 -18.77 -5.34 -2.45
CA THR A 47 -18.12 -4.55 -3.50
C THR A 47 -18.40 -5.10 -4.90
N GLY A 48 -18.48 -4.20 -5.87
CA GLY A 48 -18.54 -4.51 -7.28
C GLY A 48 -17.17 -4.44 -7.94
N LEU A 49 -17.14 -4.47 -9.27
CA LEU A 49 -15.91 -4.32 -10.04
C LEU A 49 -15.38 -2.88 -10.02
N ASP A 50 -16.26 -1.89 -9.95
CA ASP A 50 -15.93 -0.46 -9.89
C ASP A 50 -15.24 -0.09 -8.56
N ALA A 51 -14.14 0.67 -8.65
CA ALA A 51 -13.32 1.06 -7.49
C ALA A 51 -13.75 2.41 -6.87
N SER A 52 -14.79 3.07 -7.39
CA SER A 52 -15.27 4.35 -6.86
C SER A 52 -15.70 4.27 -5.41
N VAL A 53 -16.24 3.13 -4.96
CA VAL A 53 -16.62 2.91 -3.56
C VAL A 53 -15.38 2.87 -2.66
N ASP A 54 -14.32 2.18 -3.10
CA ASP A 54 -13.04 2.11 -2.41
C ASP A 54 -12.43 3.50 -2.24
N ILE A 55 -12.40 4.28 -3.33
CA ILE A 55 -11.82 5.64 -3.34
C ILE A 55 -12.62 6.59 -2.45
N LYS A 56 -13.95 6.55 -2.52
CA LYS A 56 -14.82 7.36 -1.66
C LYS A 56 -14.63 7.00 -0.19
N SER A 57 -14.55 5.71 0.14
CA SER A 57 -14.34 5.26 1.52
C SER A 57 -12.94 5.64 2.05
N ALA A 58 -11.92 5.62 1.19
CA ALA A 58 -10.61 6.14 1.52
C ALA A 58 -10.67 7.66 1.78
N ALA A 59 -11.35 8.44 0.93
CA ALA A 59 -11.55 9.88 1.12
C ALA A 59 -12.30 10.20 2.42
N GLU A 60 -13.34 9.44 2.74
CA GLU A 60 -14.09 9.54 4.00
C GLU A 60 -13.21 9.22 5.22
N THR A 61 -12.29 8.27 5.10
CA THR A 61 -11.31 7.97 6.14
C THR A 61 -10.38 9.17 6.38
N ILE A 62 -9.86 9.80 5.33
CA ILE A 62 -9.04 11.01 5.47
C ILE A 62 -9.85 12.17 6.08
N LYS A 63 -11.10 12.34 5.66
CA LYS A 63 -12.01 13.35 6.25
C LYS A 63 -12.27 13.09 7.74
N TRP A 64 -12.47 11.83 8.13
CA TRP A 64 -12.65 11.43 9.52
C TRP A 64 -11.40 11.72 10.36
N LEU A 65 -10.20 11.45 9.82
CA LEU A 65 -8.94 11.82 10.46
C LEU A 65 -8.85 13.35 10.67
N SER A 66 -9.17 14.12 9.63
CA SER A 66 -9.17 15.59 9.70
C SER A 66 -10.16 16.14 10.73
N GLY A 67 -11.26 15.43 10.99
CA GLY A 67 -12.28 15.79 11.97
C GLY A 67 -11.94 15.40 13.40
N GLY A 68 -10.73 14.90 13.68
CA GLY A 68 -10.32 14.48 15.03
C GLY A 68 -10.81 13.08 15.41
N GLY A 69 -11.18 12.23 14.45
CA GLY A 69 -11.73 10.91 14.71
C GLY A 69 -10.85 9.98 15.56
N LEU A 70 -9.54 10.27 15.64
CA LEU A 70 -8.60 9.51 16.47
C LEU A 70 -8.62 9.88 17.96
N LEU A 71 -9.15 11.05 18.33
CA LEU A 71 -9.08 11.55 19.70
C LEU A 71 -9.78 10.62 20.72
N ASP A 72 -10.85 9.95 20.31
CA ASP A 72 -11.65 9.08 21.17
C ASP A 72 -11.18 7.61 21.19
N VAL A 73 -10.26 7.23 20.32
CA VAL A 73 -9.81 5.82 20.17
C VAL A 73 -8.36 5.59 20.56
N LEU A 74 -7.57 6.65 20.69
CA LEU A 74 -6.19 6.58 21.14
C LEU A 74 -6.10 6.68 22.67
N PRO A 75 -5.06 6.10 23.29
CA PRO A 75 -4.72 6.39 24.68
C PRO A 75 -4.56 7.89 24.90
N ALA A 76 -4.97 8.42 26.05
CA ALA A 76 -4.99 9.86 26.32
C ALA A 76 -3.63 10.57 26.13
N ASN A 77 -2.53 9.83 26.26
CA ASN A 77 -1.15 10.31 26.12
C ASN A 77 -0.56 10.12 24.71
N VAL A 78 -1.31 9.54 23.77
CA VAL A 78 -0.87 9.29 22.39
C VAL A 78 -1.57 10.28 21.47
N GLN A 79 -0.80 11.07 20.74
CA GLN A 79 -1.31 12.07 19.82
C GLN A 79 -0.92 11.76 18.36
N PRO A 80 -1.84 11.88 17.40
CA PRO A 80 -1.53 11.73 15.99
C PRO A 80 -0.92 13.00 15.39
N ASP A 81 0.24 12.89 14.72
CA ASP A 81 0.83 13.97 13.92
C ASP A 81 0.17 14.02 12.52
N LEU A 82 -0.90 14.80 12.40
CA LEU A 82 -1.62 14.94 11.12
C LEU A 82 -0.83 15.66 10.01
N LYS A 83 0.40 16.15 10.28
CA LYS A 83 1.32 16.66 9.24
C LYS A 83 2.21 15.57 8.67
N LYS A 84 2.21 14.37 9.27
CA LYS A 84 3.02 13.21 8.88
C LYS A 84 2.12 12.02 8.59
N ILE A 85 1.38 12.11 7.49
CA ILE A 85 0.44 11.07 7.06
C ILE A 85 0.95 10.39 5.79
N GLY A 86 1.22 9.10 5.87
CA GLY A 86 1.39 8.24 4.72
C GLY A 86 0.06 7.60 4.29
N LEU A 87 -0.12 7.42 2.99
CA LEU A 87 -1.23 6.64 2.42
C LEU A 87 -0.68 5.42 1.70
N ALA A 88 -1.08 4.23 2.13
CA ALA A 88 -0.71 2.97 1.52
C ALA A 88 -1.94 2.20 1.05
N GLY A 89 -1.78 1.39 0.02
CA GLY A 89 -2.83 0.47 -0.38
C GLY A 89 -2.31 -0.75 -1.13
N HIS A 90 -2.98 -1.88 -0.92
CA HIS A 90 -2.68 -3.13 -1.62
C HIS A 90 -3.61 -3.38 -2.80
N SER A 91 -3.11 -3.81 -3.97
CA SER A 91 -3.94 -4.22 -5.11
C SER A 91 -4.88 -3.09 -5.55
N ARG A 92 -6.20 -3.34 -5.58
CA ARG A 92 -7.21 -2.30 -5.80
C ARG A 92 -7.21 -1.20 -4.74
N GLY A 93 -6.79 -1.50 -3.50
CA GLY A 93 -6.54 -0.49 -2.47
C GLY A 93 -5.35 0.41 -2.83
N GLY A 94 -4.34 -0.14 -3.52
CA GLY A 94 -3.22 0.65 -4.06
C GLY A 94 -3.68 1.58 -5.17
N LYS A 95 -4.48 1.08 -6.11
CA LYS A 95 -5.19 1.93 -7.08
C LYS A 95 -5.99 3.04 -6.38
N ALA A 96 -6.74 2.71 -5.33
CA ALA A 96 -7.52 3.69 -4.59
C ALA A 96 -6.65 4.75 -3.91
N ALA A 97 -5.49 4.36 -3.36
CA ALA A 97 -4.52 5.28 -2.78
C ALA A 97 -3.99 6.27 -3.83
N PHE A 98 -3.57 5.79 -5.00
CA PHE A 98 -3.13 6.66 -6.10
C PHE A 98 -4.26 7.56 -6.61
N ALA A 99 -5.46 7.02 -6.84
CA ALA A 99 -6.60 7.81 -7.29
C ALA A 99 -6.92 8.96 -6.32
N LEU A 100 -6.85 8.69 -5.02
CA LEU A 100 -7.07 9.70 -3.98
C LEU A 100 -5.98 10.77 -4.01
N ALA A 101 -4.71 10.36 -4.06
CA ALA A 101 -3.57 11.26 -4.09
C ALA A 101 -3.53 12.14 -5.35
N LEU A 102 -4.01 11.62 -6.49
CA LEU A 102 -4.15 12.35 -7.76
C LEU A 102 -5.42 13.21 -7.84
N GLY A 103 -6.17 13.36 -6.74
CA GLY A 103 -7.34 14.23 -6.68
C GLY A 103 -8.53 13.77 -7.54
N LYS A 104 -8.65 12.46 -7.84
CA LYS A 104 -9.79 11.93 -8.61
C LYS A 104 -11.13 12.06 -7.88
N VAL A 105 -11.09 12.24 -6.56
CA VAL A 105 -12.23 12.53 -5.69
C VAL A 105 -11.84 13.66 -4.76
N GLU A 106 -12.78 14.55 -4.43
CA GLU A 106 -12.56 15.61 -3.46
C GLU A 106 -12.23 15.03 -2.08
N THR A 107 -11.18 15.55 -1.45
CA THR A 107 -10.72 15.11 -0.13
C THR A 107 -10.67 16.31 0.81
N SER A 108 -10.60 16.06 2.13
CA SER A 108 -10.33 17.12 3.11
C SER A 108 -8.97 17.78 2.85
N ALA A 109 -8.74 18.97 3.42
CA ALA A 109 -7.49 19.72 3.28
C ALA A 109 -6.22 19.06 3.88
N LEU A 110 -6.30 17.82 4.40
CA LEU A 110 -5.14 17.11 4.90
C LEU A 110 -4.19 16.78 3.75
N LYS A 111 -2.96 17.28 3.86
CA LYS A 111 -1.89 16.99 2.91
C LYS A 111 -1.29 15.62 3.25
N LEU A 112 -1.29 14.72 2.26
CA LEU A 112 -0.53 13.46 2.34
C LEU A 112 0.95 13.77 2.19
N SER A 113 1.78 13.11 2.99
CA SER A 113 3.23 13.34 3.06
C SER A 113 4.02 12.24 2.34
N ALA A 114 3.42 11.07 2.11
CA ALA A 114 4.02 9.96 1.38
C ALA A 114 2.93 9.05 0.79
N LEU A 115 3.20 8.43 -0.36
CA LEU A 115 2.29 7.48 -1.04
C LEU A 115 2.96 6.12 -1.25
N ILE A 116 2.24 5.04 -0.96
CA ILE A 116 2.76 3.67 -1.06
C ILE A 116 1.77 2.76 -1.82
N GLY A 117 2.19 2.26 -2.98
CA GLY A 117 1.47 1.23 -3.72
C GLY A 117 2.03 -0.15 -3.42
N ILE A 118 1.28 -1.01 -2.72
CA ILE A 118 1.64 -2.42 -2.52
C ILE A 118 0.97 -3.23 -3.62
N ASP A 119 1.75 -3.63 -4.61
CA ASP A 119 1.36 -4.34 -5.81
C ASP A 119 0.06 -3.78 -6.44
N PRO A 120 0.01 -2.47 -6.75
CA PRO A 120 -1.22 -1.81 -7.20
C PRO A 120 -1.68 -2.35 -8.55
N VAL A 121 -3.01 -2.40 -8.75
CA VAL A 121 -3.63 -2.95 -9.98
C VAL A 121 -4.72 -2.03 -10.49
N ASP A 122 -4.58 -1.56 -11.73
CA ASP A 122 -5.51 -0.60 -12.33
C ASP A 122 -6.67 -1.26 -13.09
N GLY A 123 -6.56 -2.55 -13.42
CA GLY A 123 -7.63 -3.33 -14.05
C GLY A 123 -7.20 -4.70 -14.55
N LYS A 124 -7.82 -5.17 -15.65
CA LYS A 124 -7.58 -6.52 -16.19
C LYS A 124 -6.48 -6.60 -17.23
N LYS A 125 -6.30 -5.52 -17.99
CA LYS A 125 -5.26 -5.31 -18.99
C LYS A 125 -5.36 -3.86 -19.48
N GLU A 126 -4.36 -3.44 -20.25
CA GLU A 126 -4.40 -2.15 -20.94
C GLU A 126 -5.65 -2.01 -21.81
N GLY A 127 -6.31 -0.85 -21.72
CA GLY A 127 -7.61 -0.58 -22.34
C GLY A 127 -8.82 -1.20 -21.62
N MET A 128 -8.60 -1.93 -20.52
CA MET A 128 -9.63 -2.51 -19.65
C MET A 128 -9.36 -2.21 -18.17
N GLN A 129 -9.00 -0.95 -17.89
CA GLN A 129 -8.87 -0.46 -16.52
C GLN A 129 -10.23 -0.45 -15.82
N ILE A 130 -10.20 -0.70 -14.51
CA ILE A 130 -11.36 -0.57 -13.64
C ILE A 130 -11.66 0.91 -13.44
N ASN A 131 -12.92 1.30 -13.46
CA ASN A 131 -13.31 2.69 -13.24
C ASN A 131 -13.10 3.12 -11.77
N PRO A 132 -12.69 4.39 -11.53
CA PRO A 132 -12.09 5.30 -12.51
C PRO A 132 -10.66 4.84 -12.87
N PRO A 133 -10.21 4.96 -14.14
CA PRO A 133 -8.83 4.63 -14.51
C PRO A 133 -7.84 5.58 -13.82
N VAL A 134 -6.71 5.03 -13.36
CA VAL A 134 -5.63 5.81 -12.75
C VAL A 134 -4.47 5.94 -13.71
N LEU A 135 -4.09 4.84 -14.37
CA LEU A 135 -3.01 4.83 -15.35
C LEU A 135 -3.39 5.62 -16.60
N THR A 136 -2.47 6.46 -17.04
CA THR A 136 -2.57 7.27 -18.26
C THR A 136 -1.67 6.75 -19.39
N TYR A 137 -0.73 5.86 -19.06
CA TYR A 137 0.30 5.33 -19.95
C TYR A 137 1.28 6.37 -20.50
N SER A 138 1.38 7.53 -19.85
CA SER A 138 2.41 8.51 -20.11
C SER A 138 3.42 8.49 -18.96
N PRO A 139 4.73 8.29 -19.21
CA PRO A 139 5.75 8.37 -18.16
C PRO A 139 5.67 9.70 -17.40
N HIS A 140 5.91 9.64 -16.09
CA HIS A 140 5.92 10.81 -15.20
C HIS A 140 4.64 11.67 -15.20
N SER A 141 3.49 11.08 -15.56
CA SER A 141 2.18 11.76 -15.63
C SER A 141 1.55 12.05 -14.27
N PHE A 142 1.98 11.37 -13.20
CA PHE A 142 1.40 11.50 -11.87
C PHE A 142 1.90 12.77 -11.18
N GLU A 143 1.12 13.85 -11.32
CA GLU A 143 1.36 15.13 -10.67
C GLU A 143 1.01 15.06 -9.17
N LEU A 144 1.96 14.55 -8.38
CA LEU A 144 1.81 14.36 -6.93
C LEU A 144 2.49 15.47 -6.09
N GLY A 145 2.90 16.57 -6.74
CA GLY A 145 3.50 17.73 -6.07
C GLY A 145 4.79 17.42 -5.29
N HIS A 146 5.66 16.59 -5.88
CA HIS A 146 6.90 16.09 -5.27
C HIS A 146 6.72 15.26 -4.00
N MET A 147 5.50 14.76 -3.73
CA MET A 147 5.30 13.79 -2.65
C MET A 147 6.07 12.49 -2.99
N PRO A 148 6.90 11.98 -2.07
CA PRO A 148 7.64 10.74 -2.29
C PRO A 148 6.70 9.56 -2.48
N VAL A 149 6.99 8.73 -3.48
CA VAL A 149 6.20 7.54 -3.81
C VAL A 149 7.04 6.28 -3.71
N MET A 150 6.52 5.26 -3.06
CA MET A 150 7.09 3.91 -3.11
C MET A 150 6.09 2.94 -3.72
N VAL A 151 6.53 2.20 -4.73
CA VAL A 151 5.79 1.09 -5.32
C VAL A 151 6.50 -0.20 -4.95
N ILE A 152 5.77 -1.15 -4.36
CA ILE A 152 6.26 -2.49 -4.06
C ILE A 152 5.59 -3.45 -5.02
N GLY A 153 6.35 -4.13 -5.89
CA GLY A 153 5.83 -5.12 -6.84
C GLY A 153 6.01 -6.56 -6.38
N THR A 154 5.27 -7.47 -7.02
CA THR A 154 5.45 -8.92 -6.87
C THR A 154 5.80 -9.56 -8.21
N GLY A 155 6.81 -10.42 -8.24
CA GLY A 155 7.26 -11.05 -9.50
C GLY A 155 6.33 -12.16 -10.00
N LEU A 156 5.50 -12.73 -9.14
CA LEU A 156 4.50 -13.74 -9.54
C LEU A 156 3.10 -13.16 -9.75
N GLY A 157 2.89 -11.87 -9.48
CA GLY A 157 1.57 -11.23 -9.59
C GLY A 157 0.98 -11.27 -11.01
N GLU A 158 1.83 -11.18 -12.03
CA GLU A 158 1.45 -11.28 -13.44
C GLU A 158 1.30 -12.72 -13.96
N VAL A 159 1.65 -13.72 -13.13
CA VAL A 159 1.58 -15.14 -13.50
C VAL A 159 0.17 -15.67 -13.27
N GLN A 160 -0.36 -16.35 -14.29
CA GLN A 160 -1.67 -16.98 -14.23
C GLN A 160 -1.70 -18.13 -13.20
N SER A 161 -2.78 -18.22 -12.41
CA SER A 161 -2.98 -19.31 -11.44
C SER A 161 -4.04 -20.31 -11.93
N GLY A 162 -3.60 -21.37 -12.60
CA GLY A 162 -4.51 -22.36 -13.17
C GLY A 162 -5.49 -21.75 -14.19
N ILE A 163 -6.79 -21.89 -13.95
CA ILE A 163 -7.85 -21.35 -14.83
C ILE A 163 -8.17 -19.87 -14.52
N LEU A 164 -7.69 -19.35 -13.39
CA LEU A 164 -7.92 -17.95 -12.98
C LEU A 164 -6.93 -17.01 -13.66
N CYS A 165 -7.39 -15.82 -14.06
CA CYS A 165 -6.52 -14.77 -14.62
C CYS A 165 -5.43 -14.35 -13.62
N ALA A 166 -4.35 -13.75 -14.13
CA ALA A 166 -3.34 -13.11 -13.30
C ALA A 166 -3.98 -12.03 -12.39
N CYS A 167 -3.47 -11.91 -11.17
CA CYS A 167 -4.02 -11.00 -10.18
C CYS A 167 -3.48 -9.57 -10.31
N ALA A 168 -2.25 -9.43 -10.81
CA ALA A 168 -1.64 -8.15 -11.19
C ALA A 168 -1.13 -8.23 -12.64
N PRO A 169 -2.04 -8.21 -13.65
CA PRO A 169 -1.68 -8.39 -15.04
C PRO A 169 -0.69 -7.35 -15.55
N LYS A 170 0.22 -7.79 -16.42
CA LYS A 170 1.15 -6.90 -17.11
C LYS A 170 0.41 -5.77 -17.83
N GLY A 171 0.96 -4.56 -17.75
CA GLY A 171 0.38 -3.36 -18.37
C GLY A 171 -0.69 -2.65 -17.53
N VAL A 172 -1.06 -3.21 -16.36
CA VAL A 172 -1.95 -2.53 -15.39
C VAL A 172 -1.49 -2.74 -13.95
N ASN A 173 -0.23 -3.14 -13.74
CA ASN A 173 0.34 -3.51 -12.45
C ASN A 173 1.37 -2.47 -11.96
N HIS A 174 2.07 -2.83 -10.88
CA HIS A 174 3.08 -2.02 -10.20
C HIS A 174 4.09 -1.33 -11.14
N GLU A 175 4.50 -1.96 -12.25
CA GLU A 175 5.46 -1.35 -13.17
C GLU A 175 4.92 -0.06 -13.79
N GLN A 176 3.65 -0.06 -14.18
CA GLN A 176 3.04 1.12 -14.80
C GLN A 176 2.79 2.20 -13.77
N PHE A 177 2.37 1.83 -12.55
CA PHE A 177 2.26 2.80 -11.47
C PHE A 177 3.60 3.49 -11.19
N TYR A 178 4.72 2.75 -11.15
CA TYR A 178 6.05 3.34 -10.96
C TYR A 178 6.46 4.24 -12.13
N LYS A 179 6.35 3.77 -13.39
CA LYS A 179 6.73 4.53 -14.59
C LYS A 179 6.00 5.87 -14.72
N GLU A 180 4.77 5.94 -14.22
CA GLU A 180 3.98 7.17 -14.24
C GLU A 180 4.30 8.12 -13.07
N CYS A 181 5.02 7.67 -12.04
CA CYS A 181 5.45 8.53 -10.93
C CYS A 181 6.50 9.55 -11.36
N GLN A 182 6.43 10.74 -10.77
CA GLN A 182 7.50 11.74 -10.79
C GLN A 182 8.44 11.49 -9.60
N ALA A 183 9.69 11.91 -9.74
CA ALA A 183 10.65 11.84 -8.65
C ALA A 183 10.23 12.72 -7.44
N PRO A 184 10.51 12.28 -6.20
CA PRO A 184 11.22 11.05 -5.84
C PRO A 184 10.30 9.82 -5.84
N ALA A 185 10.71 8.77 -6.55
CA ALA A 185 9.96 7.53 -6.71
C ALA A 185 10.86 6.30 -6.51
N PHE A 186 10.36 5.29 -5.82
CA PHE A 186 11.08 4.06 -5.53
C PHE A 186 10.26 2.85 -5.95
N HIS A 187 10.92 1.84 -6.50
CA HIS A 187 10.29 0.60 -6.93
C HIS A 187 11.09 -0.60 -6.46
N PHE A 188 10.46 -1.41 -5.60
CA PHE A 188 11.06 -2.64 -5.09
C PHE A 188 10.21 -3.83 -5.54
N VAL A 189 10.81 -4.86 -6.16
CA VAL A 189 10.08 -6.06 -6.60
C VAL A 189 10.60 -7.30 -5.91
N ALA A 190 9.72 -7.98 -5.17
CA ALA A 190 10.01 -9.30 -4.59
C ALA A 190 9.77 -10.39 -5.66
N LYS A 191 10.86 -10.95 -6.20
CA LYS A 191 10.84 -11.78 -7.43
C LYS A 191 9.99 -13.05 -7.30
N ASP A 192 10.16 -13.78 -6.21
CA ASP A 192 9.57 -15.11 -6.04
C ASP A 192 8.26 -15.12 -5.24
N TYR A 193 7.59 -13.98 -5.16
CA TYR A 193 6.39 -13.81 -4.35
C TYR A 193 5.21 -13.34 -5.21
N GLY A 194 4.02 -13.71 -4.74
CA GLY A 194 2.76 -13.45 -5.39
C GLY A 194 1.95 -12.32 -4.77
N HIS A 195 0.91 -11.94 -5.51
CA HIS A 195 0.01 -10.83 -5.21
C HIS A 195 -0.66 -10.88 -3.83
N LEU A 196 -0.68 -12.03 -3.16
CA LEU A 196 -1.33 -12.18 -1.85
C LEU A 196 -0.36 -12.59 -0.73
N ASP A 197 0.94 -12.60 -1.00
CA ASP A 197 1.94 -13.09 -0.05
C ASP A 197 2.28 -12.10 1.07
N MET A 198 1.80 -10.86 1.00
CA MET A 198 1.90 -9.88 2.09
C MET A 198 0.78 -10.01 3.14
N LEU A 199 -0.20 -10.89 2.92
CA LEU A 199 -1.28 -11.14 3.89
C LEU A 199 -0.78 -11.93 5.11
N ASP A 200 -1.63 -12.00 6.12
CA ASP A 200 -1.43 -12.85 7.28
C ASP A 200 -1.25 -14.32 6.87
N ASP A 201 -0.45 -15.07 7.63
CA ASP A 201 -0.21 -16.50 7.37
C ASP A 201 -1.50 -17.32 7.40
N GLU A 202 -2.46 -16.89 8.23
CA GLU A 202 -3.80 -17.47 8.36
C GLU A 202 -4.88 -16.43 8.09
N THR A 203 -5.59 -16.57 6.97
CA THR A 203 -6.77 -15.76 6.65
C THR A 203 -8.06 -16.54 6.89
N ARG A 204 -8.92 -16.05 7.79
CA ARG A 204 -10.12 -16.77 8.27
C ARG A 204 -11.32 -16.70 7.31
N GLY A 205 -12.14 -17.75 7.36
CA GLY A 205 -13.41 -17.86 6.63
C GLY A 205 -13.24 -18.20 5.14
N LEU A 206 -14.36 -18.37 4.42
CA LEU A 206 -14.36 -18.79 3.01
C LEU A 206 -13.53 -17.86 2.11
N LEU A 207 -13.68 -16.54 2.30
CA LEU A 207 -12.87 -15.53 1.60
C LEU A 207 -11.38 -15.69 1.94
N GLY A 208 -11.07 -16.00 3.20
CA GLY A 208 -9.70 -16.23 3.64
C GLY A 208 -9.08 -17.48 3.04
N THR A 209 -9.83 -18.57 2.87
CA THR A 209 -9.33 -19.77 2.17
C THR A 209 -9.06 -19.49 0.68
N PHE A 210 -9.87 -18.64 0.05
CA PHE A 210 -9.71 -18.32 -1.37
C PHE A 210 -8.38 -17.61 -1.69
N THR A 211 -7.82 -16.86 -0.74
CA THR A 211 -6.55 -16.14 -0.93
C THR A 211 -5.34 -17.06 -1.13
N TYR A 212 -5.43 -18.34 -0.78
CA TYR A 212 -4.33 -19.30 -0.96
C TYR A 212 -4.26 -19.90 -2.37
N CYS A 213 -5.32 -19.77 -3.16
CA CYS A 213 -5.40 -20.38 -4.49
C CYS A 213 -5.75 -19.39 -5.62
N SER A 214 -6.23 -18.18 -5.29
CA SER A 214 -6.71 -17.23 -6.29
C SER A 214 -5.60 -16.63 -7.17
N CYS A 215 -4.38 -16.57 -6.65
CA CYS A 215 -3.21 -16.01 -7.32
C CYS A 215 -2.06 -17.01 -7.28
N LYS A 216 -1.09 -16.85 -8.18
CA LYS A 216 0.17 -17.59 -8.07
C LYS A 216 0.89 -17.06 -6.84
N ASN A 217 1.21 -17.96 -5.91
CA ASN A 217 1.89 -17.62 -4.66
C ASN A 217 3.33 -18.14 -4.68
N GLY A 218 4.16 -17.49 -3.88
CA GLY A 218 5.49 -17.96 -3.51
C GLY A 218 5.42 -19.11 -2.50
N LYS A 219 6.57 -19.44 -1.92
CA LYS A 219 6.70 -20.56 -0.98
C LYS A 219 5.97 -20.32 0.36
N SER A 220 5.94 -19.08 0.83
CA SER A 220 5.39 -18.70 2.14
C SER A 220 5.11 -17.21 2.19
N ARG A 221 4.12 -16.79 2.99
CA ARG A 221 3.77 -15.37 3.13
C ARG A 221 4.72 -14.57 4.03
N GLU A 222 5.22 -15.19 5.11
CA GLU A 222 6.01 -14.49 6.13
C GLU A 222 7.16 -13.64 5.57
N PRO A 223 8.05 -14.14 4.70
CA PRO A 223 9.20 -13.34 4.25
C PRO A 223 8.77 -12.12 3.44
N MET A 224 7.79 -12.26 2.54
CA MET A 224 7.22 -11.14 1.79
C MET A 224 6.57 -10.12 2.71
N ARG A 225 5.74 -10.57 3.65
CA ARG A 225 5.09 -9.67 4.61
C ARG A 225 6.12 -8.94 5.48
N ARG A 226 7.19 -9.61 5.92
CA ARG A 226 8.29 -9.00 6.67
C ARG A 226 9.03 -7.96 5.83
N PHE A 227 9.31 -8.27 4.56
CA PHE A 227 9.91 -7.31 3.64
C PHE A 227 9.02 -6.08 3.48
N VAL A 228 7.73 -6.25 3.16
CA VAL A 228 6.77 -5.14 3.02
C VAL A 228 6.69 -4.31 4.29
N GLY A 229 6.60 -4.93 5.46
CA GLY A 229 6.58 -4.22 6.74
C GLY A 229 7.85 -3.40 6.97
N GLY A 230 9.02 -4.00 6.74
CA GLY A 230 10.31 -3.34 6.95
C GLY A 230 10.52 -2.17 5.99
N ILE A 231 10.27 -2.36 4.68
CA ILE A 231 10.50 -1.30 3.69
C ILE A 231 9.49 -0.16 3.82
N VAL A 232 8.24 -0.44 4.22
CA VAL A 232 7.25 0.60 4.57
C VAL A 232 7.73 1.41 5.77
N VAL A 233 8.25 0.77 6.81
CA VAL A 233 8.81 1.47 7.97
C VAL A 233 10.01 2.34 7.57
N ALA A 234 10.96 1.78 6.81
CA ALA A 234 12.15 2.50 6.36
C ALA A 234 11.79 3.73 5.51
N PHE A 235 10.87 3.56 4.54
CA PHE A 235 10.39 4.66 3.70
C PHE A 235 9.66 5.75 4.51
N MET A 236 8.83 5.35 5.47
CA MET A 236 8.10 6.30 6.32
C MET A 236 9.03 7.04 7.28
N LYS A 237 10.06 6.38 7.84
CA LYS A 237 11.10 7.07 8.63
C LYS A 237 11.86 8.08 7.78
N ALA A 238 12.28 7.69 6.57
CA ALA A 238 13.03 8.56 5.68
C ALA A 238 12.26 9.85 5.37
N HIS A 239 11.01 9.73 4.95
CA HIS A 239 10.26 10.86 4.41
C HIS A 239 9.37 11.60 5.40
N LEU A 240 9.03 11.00 6.54
CA LEU A 240 8.24 11.67 7.58
C LEU A 240 9.06 12.10 8.80
N LEU A 241 10.15 11.39 9.10
CA LEU A 241 10.98 11.62 10.28
C LEU A 241 12.40 12.09 9.95
N GLY A 242 12.81 12.06 8.68
CA GLY A 242 14.12 12.51 8.23
C GLY A 242 15.25 11.53 8.53
N ASP A 243 14.93 10.25 8.77
CA ASP A 243 15.90 9.17 9.01
C ASP A 243 15.86 8.17 7.86
N ASP A 244 16.76 8.33 6.89
CA ASP A 244 16.84 7.52 5.66
C ASP A 244 17.80 6.33 5.75
N SER A 245 18.42 6.13 6.92
CA SER A 245 19.48 5.14 7.12
C SER A 245 19.08 3.72 6.69
N ASP A 246 17.93 3.23 7.19
CA ASP A 246 17.39 1.91 6.86
C ASP A 246 17.03 1.79 5.36
N LEU A 247 16.46 2.86 4.77
CA LEU A 247 16.05 2.86 3.35
C LEU A 247 17.27 2.80 2.44
N MET A 248 18.28 3.62 2.72
CA MET A 248 19.54 3.63 1.98
C MET A 248 20.33 2.35 2.16
N ALA A 249 20.26 1.71 3.33
CA ALA A 249 20.89 0.41 3.55
C ALA A 249 20.29 -0.70 2.68
N VAL A 250 18.97 -0.69 2.46
CA VAL A 250 18.30 -1.61 1.53
C VAL A 250 18.68 -1.28 0.07
N ILE A 251 18.65 -0.01 -0.32
CA ILE A 251 18.99 0.43 -1.69
C ILE A 251 20.44 0.08 -2.04
N ASN A 252 21.37 0.30 -1.12
CA ASN A 252 22.80 0.02 -1.32
C ASN A 252 23.15 -1.47 -1.14
N GLY A 253 22.20 -2.32 -0.76
CA GLY A 253 22.42 -3.74 -0.53
C GLY A 253 23.31 -4.04 0.68
N THR A 254 23.43 -3.12 1.64
CA THR A 254 24.17 -3.33 2.89
C THR A 254 23.31 -4.00 3.97
N GLU A 255 21.98 -3.95 3.83
CA GLU A 255 21.02 -4.67 4.67
C GLU A 255 20.58 -5.97 3.98
N THR A 256 20.48 -7.06 4.75
CA THR A 256 19.97 -8.33 4.19
C THR A 256 18.44 -8.31 4.18
N THR A 257 17.82 -8.50 3.03
CA THR A 257 16.35 -8.56 2.91
C THR A 257 15.86 -10.01 2.93
N PRO A 258 14.63 -10.29 3.44
CA PRO A 258 14.13 -11.66 3.54
C PRO A 258 13.62 -12.22 2.20
N VAL A 259 13.76 -11.46 1.11
CA VAL A 259 13.28 -11.80 -0.24
C VAL A 259 14.32 -11.35 -1.27
N ASP A 260 14.36 -12.01 -2.43
CA ASP A 260 15.21 -11.56 -3.54
C ASP A 260 14.55 -10.38 -4.27
N LEU A 261 15.29 -9.26 -4.36
CA LEU A 261 14.77 -7.99 -4.85
C LEU A 261 15.32 -7.58 -6.23
N THR A 262 14.53 -6.82 -6.98
CA THR A 262 15.02 -5.77 -7.88
C THR A 262 14.64 -4.40 -7.32
N ILE A 263 15.49 -3.40 -7.56
CA ILE A 263 15.31 -2.04 -7.05
C ILE A 263 15.52 -1.06 -8.21
N GLU A 264 14.57 -0.16 -8.41
CA GLU A 264 14.65 1.00 -9.30
C GLU A 264 14.27 2.24 -8.48
N PHE A 265 14.90 3.38 -8.73
CA PHE A 265 14.54 4.63 -8.05
C PHE A 265 14.94 5.86 -8.88
N ASP A 266 14.12 6.90 -8.77
CA ASP A 266 14.34 8.23 -9.33
C ASP A 266 14.34 9.23 -8.17
N ILE A 267 15.33 10.14 -8.12
CA ILE A 267 15.52 11.16 -7.07
C ILE A 267 15.28 12.56 -7.63
#